data_AF-A0A2W6AH05-F1
#
_entry.id   AF-A0A2W6AH05-F1
#
_cell.length_a   1.000
_cell.length_b   1.000
_cell.length_c   1.000
_cell.angle_alpha   90.00
_cell.angle_beta   90.00
_cell.angle_gamma   90.00
#
_symmetry.space_group_name_H-M   'P 1'
#
loop_
_entity.id
_entity.type
_entity.pdbx_description
1 polymer ?
#
loop_
_entity_poly.entity_id
_entity_poly.type
_entity_poly.pdbx_seq_one_letter_code
_entity_poly.pdbx_strand_id
1 'polypeptide(L)'
;MSTLSQPVLWISTSVAAVLLLLSATLVSWLLRVPWIVVTSARDVRRLPLRGLPFGLQEAVERTGARRVRCWIADVPLAFCSGSVQPEIFVTDSLVTHLRACELDSVLVHEMHHSRRRAIPRERIDEPGCGQRGNPGA
;
A
#
# COMPACT_ATOMS: atom_id res chain seq x y z
N MET A 1 23.98 41.01 -46.20
CA MET A 1 23.80 40.94 -44.74
C MET A 1 22.88 39.76 -44.42
N SER A 2 23.39 38.53 -44.35
CA SER A 2 22.56 37.32 -44.25
C SER A 2 23.14 36.19 -43.39
N THR A 3 24.25 36.42 -42.69
CA THR A 3 25.00 35.35 -41.98
C THR A 3 24.70 35.25 -40.49
N LEU A 4 23.94 36.20 -39.91
CA LEU A 4 23.65 36.21 -38.47
C LEU A 4 22.40 35.41 -38.05
N SER A 5 21.56 34.94 -38.99
CA SER A 5 20.32 34.20 -38.68
C SER A 5 20.50 32.68 -38.52
N GLN A 6 21.61 32.10 -39.00
CA GLN A 6 21.87 30.66 -38.94
C GLN A 6 22.15 30.12 -37.52
N PRO A 7 23.00 30.75 -36.66
CA PRO A 7 23.34 30.17 -35.36
C PRO A 7 22.16 30.19 -34.37
N VAL A 8 21.31 31.21 -34.44
CA VAL A 8 20.14 31.33 -33.55
C VAL A 8 19.08 30.25 -33.86
N LEU A 9 18.93 29.88 -35.13
CA LEU A 9 17.99 28.83 -35.57
C LEU A 9 18.42 27.43 -35.09
N TRP A 10 19.73 27.15 -35.04
CA TRP A 10 20.25 25.86 -34.56
C TRP A 10 20.16 25.73 -33.04
N ILE A 11 20.34 26.83 -32.32
CA ILE A 11 20.18 26.85 -30.86
C ILE A 11 18.72 26.63 -30.48
N SER A 12 17.78 27.32 -31.13
CA SER A 12 16.34 27.19 -30.82
C SER A 12 15.80 25.80 -31.13
N THR A 13 16.22 25.20 -32.24
CA THR A 13 15.88 23.81 -32.60
C THR A 13 16.48 22.80 -31.63
N SER A 14 17.74 22.98 -31.22
CA SER A 14 18.38 22.12 -30.21
C SER A 14 17.68 22.21 -28.86
N VAL A 15 17.34 23.42 -28.41
CA VAL A 15 16.59 23.65 -27.17
C VAL A 15 15.21 23.00 -27.24
N ALA A 16 14.48 23.19 -28.34
CA ALA A 16 13.17 22.57 -28.54
C ALA A 16 13.25 21.03 -28.53
N ALA A 17 14.26 20.44 -29.19
CA ALA A 17 14.48 19.01 -29.19
C ALA A 17 14.79 18.46 -27.79
N VAL A 18 15.64 19.15 -27.02
CA VAL A 18 15.95 18.77 -25.62
C VAL A 18 14.70 18.84 -24.74
N LEU A 19 13.92 19.92 -24.84
CA LEU A 19 12.67 20.05 -24.09
C LEU A 19 11.64 18.97 -24.45
N LEU A 20 11.55 18.60 -25.73
CA LEU A 20 10.68 17.52 -26.19
C LEU A 20 11.12 16.16 -25.61
N LEU A 21 12.42 15.87 -25.61
CA LEU A 21 12.96 14.63 -25.02
C LEU A 21 12.74 14.58 -23.51
N LEU A 22 12.98 15.69 -22.80
CA LEU A 22 12.76 15.77 -21.36
C LEU A 22 11.29 15.59 -20.99
N SER A 23 10.38 16.24 -21.72
CA SER A 23 8.94 16.10 -21.50
C SER A 23 8.45 14.69 -21.81
N ALA A 24 8.89 14.08 -22.91
CA ALA A 24 8.56 12.69 -23.25
C ALA A 24 9.07 11.71 -22.18
N THR A 25 10.28 11.91 -21.68
CA THR A 25 10.86 11.09 -20.61
C THR A 25 10.08 11.23 -19.31
N LEU A 26 9.74 12.47 -18.94
CA LEU A 26 8.94 12.77 -17.75
C LEU A 26 7.55 12.12 -17.84
N VAL A 27 6.87 12.28 -18.97
CA VAL A 27 5.54 11.66 -19.21
C VAL A 27 5.63 10.14 -19.16
N SER A 28 6.65 9.55 -19.79
CA SER A 28 6.89 8.10 -19.72
C SER A 28 7.08 7.62 -18.29
N TRP A 29 7.87 8.34 -17.49
CA TRP A 29 8.10 8.02 -16.08
C TRP A 29 6.81 8.15 -15.25
N LEU A 30 6.07 9.25 -15.45
CA LEU A 30 4.78 9.52 -14.81
C LEU A 30 3.69 8.51 -15.17
N LEU A 31 3.77 7.82 -16.31
CA LEU A 31 2.84 6.75 -16.67
C LEU A 31 3.33 5.39 -16.17
N ARG A 32 4.60 5.09 -16.35
CA ARG A 32 5.15 3.75 -16.10
C ARG A 32 5.20 3.42 -14.61
N VAL A 33 5.61 4.37 -13.78
CA VAL A 33 5.69 4.15 -12.32
C VAL A 33 4.32 3.81 -11.73
N PRO A 34 3.26 4.64 -11.90
CA PRO A 34 1.94 4.28 -11.39
C PRO A 34 1.37 3.03 -12.07
N TRP A 35 1.65 2.77 -13.35
CA TRP A 35 1.23 1.51 -13.98
C TRP A 35 1.81 0.29 -13.26
N ILE A 36 3.12 0.28 -12.99
CA ILE A 36 3.79 -0.80 -12.25
C ILE A 36 3.20 -0.95 -10.84
N VAL A 37 2.97 0.16 -10.15
CA VAL A 37 2.37 0.16 -8.82
C VAL A 37 0.94 -0.39 -8.85
N VAL A 38 0.12 0.05 -9.79
CA VAL A 38 -1.29 -0.36 -9.92
C VAL A 38 -1.42 -1.82 -10.32
N THR A 39 -0.59 -2.29 -11.26
CA THR A 39 -0.59 -3.70 -11.69
C THR A 39 -0.17 -4.61 -10.54
N SER A 40 0.95 -4.29 -9.87
CA SER A 40 1.41 -5.03 -8.69
C SER A 40 0.35 -5.05 -7.57
N ALA A 41 -0.28 -3.89 -7.31
CA ALA A 41 -1.34 -3.81 -6.31
C ALA A 41 -2.60 -4.59 -6.71
N ARG A 42 -2.93 -4.64 -8.01
CA ARG A 42 -4.03 -5.45 -8.53
C ARG A 42 -3.75 -6.94 -8.40
N ASP A 43 -2.53 -7.38 -8.66
CA ASP A 43 -2.14 -8.78 -8.53
C ASP A 43 -2.23 -9.24 -7.07
N VAL A 44 -1.77 -8.41 -6.13
CA VAL A 44 -1.96 -8.66 -4.69
C VAL A 44 -3.44 -8.68 -4.30
N ARG A 45 -4.27 -7.80 -4.87
CA ARG A 45 -5.72 -7.76 -4.62
C ARG A 45 -6.49 -8.93 -5.23
N ARG A 46 -5.94 -9.56 -6.27
CA ARG A 46 -6.53 -10.74 -6.94
C ARG A 46 -6.17 -12.05 -6.26
N LEU A 47 -5.33 -12.02 -5.21
CA LEU A 47 -4.98 -13.22 -4.47
C LEU A 47 -6.25 -13.84 -3.87
N PRO A 48 -6.43 -15.16 -4.03
CA PRO A 48 -7.62 -15.87 -3.55
C PRO A 48 -7.65 -15.83 -2.03
N LEU A 49 -8.43 -14.89 -1.50
CA LEU A 49 -8.64 -14.74 -0.06
C LEU A 49 -9.42 -15.95 0.46
N ARG A 50 -8.97 -16.48 1.60
CA ARG A 50 -9.65 -17.52 2.36
C ARG A 50 -10.14 -16.93 3.68
N GLY A 51 -11.14 -17.58 4.30
CA GLY A 51 -11.48 -17.30 5.69
C GLY A 51 -10.26 -17.48 6.59
N LEU A 52 -10.17 -16.69 7.68
CA LEU A 52 -9.03 -16.79 8.59
C LEU A 52 -8.98 -18.20 9.21
N PRO A 53 -7.87 -18.94 9.06
CA PRO A 53 -7.71 -20.22 9.74
C PRO A 53 -7.68 -20.00 11.25
N PHE A 54 -8.19 -20.98 12.01
CA PHE A 54 -8.38 -20.88 13.46
C PHE A 54 -7.12 -20.44 14.22
N GLY A 55 -5.95 -21.03 13.91
CA GLY A 55 -4.69 -20.65 14.55
C GLY A 55 -4.26 -19.20 14.28
N LEU A 56 -4.63 -18.64 13.12
CA LEU A 56 -4.40 -17.22 12.82
C LEU A 56 -5.41 -16.34 13.54
N GLN A 57 -6.66 -16.78 13.67
CA GLN A 57 -7.69 -16.03 14.42
C GLN A 57 -7.30 -15.90 15.89
N GLU A 58 -6.86 -16.97 16.54
CA GLU A 58 -6.35 -16.92 17.91
C GLU A 58 -5.14 -15.98 18.04
N ALA A 59 -4.19 -16.06 17.10
CA ALA A 59 -3.01 -15.18 17.10
C ALA A 59 -3.39 -13.70 16.91
N VAL A 60 -4.40 -13.42 16.09
CA VAL A 60 -4.96 -12.08 15.90
C VAL A 60 -5.62 -11.58 17.19
N GLU A 61 -6.37 -12.42 17.88
CA GLU A 61 -6.99 -12.07 19.17
C GLU A 61 -5.95 -11.81 20.25
N ARG A 62 -4.90 -12.64 20.34
CA ARG A 62 -3.80 -12.46 21.31
C ARG A 62 -2.98 -11.19 21.05
N THR A 63 -2.69 -10.89 19.79
CA THR A 63 -1.82 -9.76 19.42
C THR A 63 -2.58 -8.45 19.22
N GLY A 64 -3.91 -8.51 19.08
CA GLY A 64 -4.76 -7.36 18.75
C GLY A 64 -4.52 -6.82 17.33
N ALA A 65 -3.93 -7.62 16.45
CA ALA A 65 -3.71 -7.26 15.05
C ALA A 65 -5.05 -6.94 14.37
N ARG A 66 -5.08 -5.91 13.52
CA ARG A 66 -6.30 -5.48 12.81
C ARG A 66 -6.13 -5.62 11.32
N ARG A 67 -7.24 -5.86 10.62
CA ARG A 67 -7.31 -5.92 9.16
C ARG A 67 -6.32 -6.95 8.58
N VAL A 68 -6.35 -8.14 9.20
CA VAL A 68 -5.57 -9.30 8.77
C VAL A 68 -6.36 -10.07 7.72
N ARG A 69 -5.71 -10.44 6.62
CA ARG A 69 -6.27 -11.27 5.56
C ARG A 69 -5.39 -12.48 5.33
N CYS A 70 -6.04 -13.62 5.15
CA CYS A 70 -5.37 -14.86 4.76
C CYS A 70 -5.63 -15.14 3.27
N TRP A 71 -4.60 -15.55 2.53
CA TRP A 71 -4.78 -16.15 1.20
C TRP A 71 -4.03 -17.48 1.11
N ILE A 72 -4.32 -18.22 0.04
CA ILE A 72 -3.71 -19.51 -0.26
C ILE A 72 -2.41 -19.29 -1.04
N ALA A 73 -1.29 -19.74 -0.50
CA ALA A 73 -0.01 -19.79 -1.22
C ALA A 73 0.93 -20.80 -0.56
N ASP A 74 1.71 -21.51 -1.38
CA ASP A 74 2.64 -22.54 -0.89
C ASP A 74 3.85 -21.96 -0.15
N VAL A 75 4.16 -20.68 -0.39
CA VAL A 75 5.31 -19.99 0.22
C VAL A 75 4.90 -19.35 1.56
N PRO A 76 5.62 -19.58 2.66
CA PRO A 76 5.33 -18.96 3.95
C PRO A 76 5.71 -17.46 3.91
N LEU A 77 4.72 -16.59 3.86
CA LEU A 77 4.91 -15.14 3.78
C LEU A 77 3.89 -14.37 4.63
N ALA A 78 4.36 -13.27 5.23
CA ALA A 78 3.51 -12.23 5.79
C ALA A 78 4.04 -10.86 5.36
N PHE A 79 3.13 -9.92 5.06
CA PHE A 79 3.50 -8.54 4.81
C PHE A 79 2.34 -7.57 5.00
N CYS A 80 2.67 -6.33 5.34
CA CYS A 80 1.74 -5.21 5.33
C CYS A 80 1.64 -4.57 3.92
N SER A 81 0.43 -4.21 3.48
CA SER A 81 0.20 -3.46 2.22
C SER A 81 -0.91 -2.40 2.35
N GLY A 82 -0.79 -1.31 1.57
CA GLY A 82 -1.67 -0.14 1.60
C GLY A 82 -1.08 1.04 2.40
N SER A 83 -1.51 2.26 2.04
CA SER A 83 -0.96 3.52 2.61
C SER A 83 -1.92 4.24 3.56
N VAL A 84 -3.21 4.27 3.24
CA VAL A 84 -4.20 5.01 4.05
C VAL A 84 -4.84 4.12 5.11
N GLN A 85 -5.09 2.87 4.76
CA GLN A 85 -5.48 1.84 5.69
C GLN A 85 -4.64 0.61 5.34
N PRO A 86 -3.47 0.42 5.98
CA PRO A 86 -2.62 -0.73 5.75
C PRO A 86 -3.26 -2.03 6.28
N GLU A 87 -3.34 -3.05 5.43
CA GLU A 87 -3.80 -4.41 5.75
C GLU A 87 -2.60 -5.33 5.92
N ILE A 88 -2.72 -6.29 6.85
CA ILE A 88 -1.71 -7.34 7.06
C ILE A 88 -2.16 -8.55 6.26
N PHE A 89 -1.31 -9.05 5.38
CA PHE A 89 -1.55 -10.23 4.60
C PHE A 89 -0.68 -11.37 5.09
N VAL A 90 -1.28 -12.55 5.21
CA VAL A 90 -0.62 -13.77 5.69
C VAL A 90 -1.00 -14.91 4.77
N THR A 91 -0.04 -15.75 4.42
CA THR A 91 -0.27 -17.00 3.67
C THR A 91 -0.71 -18.12 4.63
N ASP A 92 -1.57 -19.02 4.18
CA ASP A 92 -1.91 -20.23 4.93
C ASP A 92 -0.70 -21.15 5.20
N SER A 93 0.25 -21.23 4.26
CA SER A 93 1.53 -21.93 4.46
C SER A 93 2.30 -21.37 5.67
N LEU A 94 2.33 -20.04 5.89
CA LEU A 94 2.96 -19.47 7.08
C LEU A 94 2.29 -19.94 8.38
N VAL A 95 0.95 -19.99 8.41
CA VAL A 95 0.18 -20.41 9.60
C VAL A 95 0.43 -21.88 9.93
N THR A 96 0.63 -22.72 8.91
CA THR A 96 0.89 -24.15 9.10
C THR A 96 2.34 -24.44 9.50
N HIS A 97 3.30 -23.59 9.11
CA HIS A 97 4.72 -23.79 9.40
C HIS A 97 5.19 -23.15 10.71
N LEU A 98 4.56 -22.06 11.15
CA LEU A 98 4.95 -21.36 12.37
C LEU A 98 4.22 -21.88 13.60
N ARG A 99 4.94 -21.89 14.73
CA ARG A 99 4.33 -22.09 16.05
C ARG A 99 3.55 -20.84 16.46
N ALA A 100 2.62 -21.00 17.40
CA ALA A 100 1.78 -19.91 17.89
C ALA A 100 2.58 -18.65 18.32
N CYS A 101 3.66 -18.82 19.09
CA CYS A 101 4.48 -17.69 19.54
C CYS A 101 5.26 -17.00 18.40
N GLU A 102 5.68 -17.77 17.39
CA GLU A 102 6.38 -17.23 16.22
C GLU A 102 5.40 -16.45 15.34
N LEU A 103 4.18 -16.98 15.17
CA LEU A 103 3.11 -16.30 14.47
C LEU A 103 2.72 -14.99 15.17
N ASP A 104 2.63 -14.99 16.50
CA ASP A 104 2.38 -13.78 17.29
C ASP A 104 3.49 -12.74 17.07
N SER A 105 4.76 -13.16 17.05
CA SER A 105 5.91 -12.27 16.77
C SER A 105 5.83 -11.63 15.39
N VAL A 106 5.51 -12.42 14.36
CA VAL A 106 5.32 -11.93 12.99
C VAL A 106 4.17 -10.93 12.93
N LEU A 107 3.03 -11.22 13.56
CA LEU A 107 1.89 -10.30 13.58
C LEU A 107 2.21 -8.99 14.30
N VAL A 108 2.94 -9.03 15.42
CA VAL A 108 3.38 -7.83 16.12
C VAL A 108 4.35 -7.02 15.25
N HIS A 109 5.26 -7.69 14.55
CA HIS A 109 6.18 -7.07 13.61
C HIS A 109 5.44 -6.37 12.46
N GLU A 110 4.50 -7.07 11.82
CA GLU A 110 3.71 -6.50 10.71
C GLU A 110 2.76 -5.40 11.18
N MET A 111 2.22 -5.48 12.39
CA MET A 111 1.46 -4.40 13.01
C MET A 111 2.33 -3.16 13.23
N HIS A 112 3.61 -3.32 13.56
CA HIS A 112 4.53 -2.19 13.64
C HIS A 112 4.69 -1.50 12.29
N HIS A 113 4.82 -2.27 11.20
CA HIS A 113 4.87 -1.73 9.84
C HIS A 113 3.56 -1.04 9.43
N SER A 114 2.41 -1.60 9.80
CA SER A 114 1.11 -0.99 9.47
C SER A 114 0.94 0.38 10.13
N ARG A 115 1.33 0.53 11.40
CA ARG A 115 1.30 1.81 12.11
C ARG A 115 2.23 2.85 11.50
N ARG A 116 3.40 2.44 11.02
CA ARG A 116 4.38 3.34 10.37
C ARG A 116 3.94 3.80 8.98
N ARG A 117 3.25 2.93 8.23
CA ARG A 117 2.80 3.23 6.86
C ARG A 117 1.50 4.01 6.79
N ALA A 118 0.70 3.95 7.86
CA ALA A 118 -0.53 4.72 7.95
C ALA A 118 -0.21 6.22 7.89
N ILE A 119 -0.57 6.86 6.79
CA ILE A 119 -0.59 8.32 6.73
C ILE A 119 -1.61 8.79 7.77
N PRO A 120 -1.27 9.75 8.66
CA PRO A 120 -2.23 10.33 9.58
C PRO A 120 -3.42 10.85 8.77
N ARG A 121 -4.58 10.19 8.87
CA ARG A 121 -5.81 10.84 8.46
C ARG A 121 -6.07 11.87 9.53
N GLU A 122 -6.12 13.14 9.13
CA GLU A 122 -6.84 14.14 9.92
C GLU A 122 -8.23 13.56 10.16
N ARG A 123 -8.43 13.12 11.38
CA ARG A 123 -9.67 12.52 11.85
C ARG A 123 -10.62 13.69 12.02
N ILE A 124 -11.37 14.02 10.98
CA ILE A 124 -12.60 14.81 11.12
C ILE A 124 -13.63 13.86 11.74
N ASP A 125 -13.46 13.55 13.03
CA ASP A 125 -14.53 13.02 13.87
C ASP A 125 -15.13 14.25 14.57
N GLU A 126 -16.17 14.81 13.97
CA GLU A 126 -17.11 15.67 14.68
C GLU A 126 -17.69 14.88 15.87
N PRO A 127 -17.60 15.38 17.12
CA PRO A 127 -18.16 14.69 18.27
C PRO A 127 -19.67 14.96 18.35
N GLY A 128 -20.47 14.15 17.64
CA GLY A 128 -21.92 14.09 17.83
C GLY A 128 -22.31 13.10 18.92
N CYS A 129 -22.06 13.44 20.18
CA CYS A 129 -22.56 12.69 21.34
C CYS A 129 -24.09 12.85 21.42
N GLY A 130 -24.82 11.95 20.75
CA GLY A 130 -26.26 11.81 20.92
C GLY A 130 -26.56 11.28 22.32
N GLN A 131 -26.95 12.17 23.24
CA GLN A 131 -27.53 11.79 24.52
C GLN A 131 -28.81 10.96 24.30
N ARG A 132 -28.75 9.65 24.55
CA ARG A 132 -29.91 8.87 24.99
C ARG A 132 -29.88 8.80 26.52
N GLY A 133 -30.48 9.80 27.17
CA GLY A 133 -30.93 9.68 28.54
C GLY A 133 -32.35 9.12 28.54
N ASN A 134 -32.53 7.89 29.01
CA ASN A 134 -33.83 7.31 29.33
C ASN A 134 -33.94 7.25 30.87
N PRO A 135 -34.78 8.06 31.52
CA PRO A 135 -35.10 7.86 32.92
C PRO A 135 -36.34 6.96 33.02
N GLY A 136 -36.10 5.68 33.29
CA GLY A 136 -37.11 4.73 33.73
C GLY A 136 -36.64 4.07 35.03
N ALA A 137 -36.93 4.72 36.15
CA ALA A 137 -37.05 4.14 37.49
C ALA A 137 -37.74 5.15 38.41
#